data_AF-A0A1I8PZP8-F1
#
_entry.id   AF-A0A1I8PZP8-F1
#
_cell.length_a   1.000
_cell.length_b   1.000
_cell.length_c   1.000
_cell.angle_alpha   90.00
_cell.angle_beta   90.00
_cell.angle_gamma   90.00
#
_symmetry.space_group_name_H-M   'P 1'
#
loop_
_entity.id
_entity.type
_entity.pdbx_description
1 polymer ?
#
loop_
_entity_poly.entity_id
_entity_poly.type
_entity_poly.pdbx_seq_one_letter_code
_entity_poly.pdbx_strand_id
1 'polypeptide(L)'
;QYKDVLERLTKLLNNDVASEMIAKFDIEENDLLFLGIGDKQETQKIMGRIRCDYQAFLIDNGKARKSAENKFVWIVDFSMFEKNPETGKMESVHHPFTAPHPDDMEDFVNAKAENLIKILSQAYDLVLNGQEVGGGCMRIHDRDMQHFVLEQILKIPHEHLVHLFSGGL
;
A
#
# COMPACT_ATOMS: atom_id res chain seq x y z
N GLN A 1 -20.06 8.33 -32.73
CA GLN A 1 -19.01 9.27 -32.27
C GLN A 1 -18.11 8.60 -31.23
N TYR A 2 -17.72 7.33 -31.46
CA TYR A 2 -16.82 6.52 -30.61
C TYR A 2 -15.82 5.69 -31.44
N LYS A 3 -15.77 5.92 -32.76
CA LYS A 3 -15.17 4.96 -33.69
C LYS A 3 -13.66 4.81 -33.50
N ASP A 4 -12.94 5.89 -33.23
CA ASP A 4 -11.47 5.84 -33.16
C ASP A 4 -10.95 5.17 -31.88
N VAL A 5 -11.48 5.54 -30.70
CA VAL A 5 -11.05 4.95 -29.41
C VAL A 5 -11.44 3.47 -29.32
N LEU A 6 -12.70 3.13 -29.62
CA LEU A 6 -13.16 1.75 -29.61
C LEU A 6 -12.39 0.88 -30.61
N GLU A 7 -12.11 1.38 -31.81
CA GLU A 7 -11.32 0.64 -32.81
C GLU A 7 -9.89 0.39 -32.33
N ARG A 8 -9.21 1.39 -31.75
CA ARG A 8 -7.85 1.24 -31.22
C ARG A 8 -7.78 0.24 -30.07
N LEU A 9 -8.69 0.35 -29.10
CA LEU A 9 -8.76 -0.58 -27.97
C LEU A 9 -9.17 -1.98 -28.41
N THR A 10 -10.09 -2.11 -29.37
CA THR A 10 -10.52 -3.40 -29.91
C THR A 10 -9.36 -4.15 -30.59
N LYS A 11 -8.50 -3.43 -31.33
CA LYS A 11 -7.28 -3.99 -31.93
C LYS A 11 -6.29 -4.50 -30.88
N LEU A 12 -6.25 -3.88 -29.70
CA LEU A 12 -5.33 -4.24 -28.63
C LEU A 12 -5.86 -5.35 -27.72
N LEU A 13 -7.15 -5.29 -27.35
CA LEU A 13 -7.72 -6.06 -26.24
C LEU A 13 -8.94 -6.91 -26.60
N ASN A 14 -9.41 -6.89 -27.86
CA ASN A 14 -10.70 -7.40 -28.36
C ASN A 14 -11.91 -6.50 -28.03
N ASN A 15 -13.04 -6.75 -28.72
CA ASN A 15 -14.22 -5.88 -28.69
C ASN A 15 -14.94 -5.87 -27.33
N ASP A 16 -15.00 -7.02 -26.67
CA ASP A 16 -15.75 -7.18 -25.41
C ASP A 16 -15.00 -6.44 -24.29
N VAL A 17 -13.69 -6.67 -24.18
CA VAL A 17 -12.83 -5.99 -23.19
C VAL A 17 -12.75 -4.50 -23.47
N ALA A 18 -12.62 -4.08 -24.74
CA ALA A 18 -12.57 -2.67 -25.09
C ALA A 18 -13.88 -1.94 -24.69
N SER A 19 -15.03 -2.56 -24.94
CA SER A 19 -16.33 -1.99 -24.56
C SER A 19 -16.50 -1.88 -23.05
N GLU A 20 -16.08 -2.90 -22.30
CA GLU A 20 -16.12 -2.87 -20.83
C GLU A 20 -15.21 -1.79 -20.26
N MET A 21 -13.99 -1.64 -20.80
CA MET A 21 -13.05 -0.62 -20.34
C MET A 21 -13.54 0.80 -20.60
N ILE A 22 -14.07 1.06 -21.79
CA ILE A 22 -14.64 2.38 -22.12
C ILE A 22 -15.77 2.72 -21.15
N ALA A 23 -16.67 1.77 -20.89
CA ALA A 23 -17.79 1.99 -19.97
C ALA A 23 -17.33 2.17 -18.51
N LYS A 24 -16.33 1.40 -18.06
CA LYS A 24 -15.85 1.42 -16.68
C LYS A 24 -15.08 2.68 -16.31
N PHE A 25 -14.33 3.23 -17.26
CA PHE A 25 -13.48 4.41 -17.05
C PHE A 25 -14.03 5.68 -17.69
N ASP A 26 -15.23 5.61 -18.28
CA ASP A 26 -15.91 6.72 -18.96
C ASP A 26 -15.00 7.41 -19.99
N ILE A 27 -14.35 6.61 -20.84
CA ILE A 27 -13.31 7.08 -21.76
C ILE A 27 -13.94 7.78 -22.97
N GLU A 28 -13.53 9.03 -23.20
CA GLU A 28 -14.00 9.87 -24.29
C GLU A 28 -12.93 10.08 -25.39
N GLU A 29 -13.33 10.73 -26.48
CA GLU A 29 -12.41 11.09 -27.55
C GLU A 29 -11.38 12.13 -27.06
N ASN A 30 -10.09 11.91 -27.37
CA ASN A 30 -8.93 12.68 -26.89
C ASN A 30 -8.47 12.37 -25.46
N ASP A 31 -9.04 11.37 -24.80
CA ASP A 31 -8.47 10.85 -23.56
C ASP A 31 -7.19 10.05 -23.79
N LEU A 32 -6.35 10.03 -22.76
CA LEU A 32 -5.14 9.22 -22.72
C LEU A 32 -5.28 8.13 -21.66
N LEU A 33 -5.22 6.88 -22.11
CA LEU A 33 -5.21 5.70 -21.25
C LEU A 33 -3.80 5.12 -21.14
N PHE A 34 -3.27 5.05 -19.92
CA PHE A 34 -2.05 4.29 -19.62
C PHE A 34 -2.42 2.89 -19.12
N LEU A 35 -1.80 1.85 -19.71
CA LEU A 35 -2.01 0.45 -19.32
C LEU A 35 -0.70 -0.14 -18.79
N GLY A 36 -0.72 -0.60 -17.55
CA GLY A 36 0.38 -1.35 -16.93
C GLY A 36 0.04 -2.84 -16.87
N ILE A 37 0.95 -3.68 -17.35
CA ILE A 37 0.80 -5.15 -17.34
C ILE A 37 2.08 -5.74 -16.76
N GLY A 38 1.98 -6.48 -15.67
CA GLY A 38 3.13 -7.08 -15.01
C GLY A 38 2.82 -7.53 -13.59
N ASP A 39 3.88 -7.72 -12.79
CA ASP A 39 3.74 -7.96 -11.35
C ASP A 39 2.91 -6.85 -10.69
N LYS A 40 2.02 -7.24 -9.77
CA LYS A 40 1.06 -6.31 -9.17
C LYS A 40 1.74 -5.16 -8.45
N GLN A 41 2.75 -5.43 -7.62
CA GLN A 41 3.39 -4.40 -6.81
C GLN A 41 4.22 -3.46 -7.69
N GLU A 42 5.04 -4.03 -8.58
CA GLU A 42 5.88 -3.22 -9.48
C GLU A 42 5.04 -2.39 -10.44
N THR A 43 3.95 -2.95 -10.98
CA THR A 43 3.03 -2.22 -11.85
C THR A 43 2.34 -1.08 -11.10
N GLN A 44 1.87 -1.32 -9.87
CA GLN A 44 1.24 -0.27 -9.05
C GLN A 44 2.21 0.87 -8.73
N LYS A 45 3.47 0.56 -8.38
CA LYS A 45 4.52 1.56 -8.11
C LYS A 45 4.78 2.43 -9.35
N ILE A 46 5.02 1.79 -10.50
CA ILE A 46 5.31 2.49 -11.75
C ILE A 46 4.11 3.34 -12.20
N MET A 47 2.90 2.79 -12.19
CA MET A 47 1.69 3.52 -12.57
C MET A 47 1.39 4.69 -11.63
N GLY A 48 1.63 4.51 -10.32
CA GLY A 48 1.55 5.58 -9.34
C GLY A 48 2.54 6.72 -9.65
N ARG A 49 3.76 6.38 -10.06
CA ARG A 49 4.77 7.36 -10.47
C ARG A 49 4.39 8.09 -11.75
N ILE A 50 3.99 7.35 -12.79
CA ILE A 50 3.52 7.92 -14.07
C ILE A 50 2.37 8.91 -13.82
N ARG A 51 1.42 8.57 -12.95
CA ARG A 51 0.31 9.46 -12.59
C ARG A 51 0.80 10.80 -12.03
N CYS A 52 1.76 10.77 -11.10
CA CYS A 52 2.33 11.99 -10.51
C CYS A 52 3.16 12.80 -11.53
N ASP A 53 4.01 12.14 -12.31
CA ASP A 53 4.86 12.80 -13.30
C ASP A 53 4.03 13.41 -14.45
N TYR A 54 2.99 12.72 -14.90
CA TYR A 54 2.10 13.24 -15.93
C TYR A 54 1.29 14.44 -15.43
N GLN A 55 0.84 14.42 -14.16
CA GLN A 55 0.20 15.58 -13.55
C GLN A 55 1.16 16.79 -13.52
N ALA A 56 2.42 16.59 -13.13
CA ALA A 56 3.43 17.65 -13.16
C ALA A 56 3.65 18.20 -14.58
N PHE A 57 3.80 17.31 -15.56
CA PHE A 57 3.91 17.67 -16.98
C PHE A 57 2.71 18.53 -17.46
N LEU A 58 1.48 18.16 -17.10
CA LEU A 58 0.29 18.93 -17.47
C LEU A 58 0.30 20.33 -16.82
N ILE A 59 0.76 20.46 -15.58
CA ILE A 59 0.87 21.75 -14.88
C ILE A 59 1.92 22.63 -15.57
N ASP A 60 3.11 22.08 -15.85
CA ASP A 60 4.21 22.82 -16.48
C ASP A 60 3.86 23.31 -17.89
N ASN A 61 2.99 22.58 -18.60
CA ASN A 61 2.50 22.95 -19.92
C ASN A 61 1.19 23.76 -19.90
N GLY A 62 0.74 24.22 -18.72
CA GLY A 62 -0.46 25.04 -18.57
C GLY A 62 -1.77 24.32 -18.92
N LYS A 63 -1.77 22.99 -18.93
CA LYS A 63 -2.94 22.13 -19.19
C LYS A 63 -3.67 21.72 -17.91
N ALA A 64 -3.04 21.87 -16.75
CA ALA A 64 -3.64 21.65 -15.44
C ALA A 64 -3.18 22.75 -14.46
N ARG A 65 -3.87 22.86 -13.31
CA ARG A 65 -3.47 23.73 -12.22
C ARG A 65 -3.17 22.91 -10.97
N LYS A 66 -2.14 23.30 -10.24
CA LYS A 66 -1.88 22.75 -8.91
C LYS A 66 -3.04 23.16 -7.99
N SER A 67 -3.68 22.18 -7.34
CA SER A 67 -4.68 22.49 -6.32
C SER A 67 -4.01 23.17 -5.12
N ALA A 68 -4.63 24.23 -4.62
CA ALA A 68 -4.23 24.89 -3.37
C ALA A 68 -4.93 24.28 -2.15
N GLU A 69 -5.80 23.30 -2.35
CA GLU A 69 -6.55 22.65 -1.29
C GLU A 69 -5.65 21.67 -0.51
N ASN A 70 -5.86 21.62 0.80
CA ASN A 70 -5.28 20.59 1.65
C ASN A 70 -6.24 19.41 1.71
N LYS A 71 -5.83 18.27 1.15
CA LYS A 71 -6.56 17.01 1.21
C LYS A 71 -5.85 16.06 2.16
N PHE A 72 -6.48 15.83 3.31
CA PHE A 72 -6.04 14.87 4.30
C PHE A 72 -6.72 13.52 4.09
N VAL A 73 -5.97 12.44 4.28
CA VAL A 73 -6.51 11.08 4.35
C VAL A 73 -5.76 10.30 5.42
N TRP A 74 -6.51 9.50 6.18
CA TRP A 74 -5.93 8.49 7.06
C TRP A 74 -5.78 7.20 6.28
N ILE A 75 -4.58 6.64 6.26
CA ILE A 75 -4.34 5.29 5.81
C ILE A 75 -4.28 4.41 7.06
N VAL A 76 -5.07 3.34 7.05
CA VAL A 76 -5.21 2.38 8.14
C VAL A 76 -5.17 0.98 7.54
N ASP A 77 -5.32 -0.05 8.37
CA ASP A 77 -5.41 -1.45 7.93
C ASP A 77 -4.16 -1.92 7.19
N PHE A 78 -3.00 -1.52 7.69
CA PHE A 78 -1.73 -2.06 7.23
C PHE A 78 -1.56 -3.49 7.73
N SER A 79 -1.05 -4.38 6.87
CA SER A 79 -0.52 -5.67 7.34
C SER A 79 0.48 -5.44 8.48
N MET A 80 0.41 -6.26 9.52
CA MET A 80 1.32 -6.20 10.65
C MET A 80 2.72 -6.70 10.27
N PHE A 81 2.76 -7.68 9.36
CA PHE A 81 3.99 -8.31 8.90
C PHE A 81 4.05 -8.41 7.38
N GLU A 82 5.28 -8.42 6.86
CA GLU A 82 5.58 -8.74 5.48
C GLU A 82 6.68 -9.79 5.38
N LYS A 83 6.68 -10.54 4.28
CA LYS A 83 7.73 -11.51 4.01
C LYS A 83 8.78 -10.87 3.12
N ASN A 84 10.01 -10.82 3.60
CA ASN A 84 11.14 -10.34 2.82
C ASN A 84 11.33 -11.26 1.59
N PRO A 85 11.32 -10.72 0.36
CA PRO A 85 11.38 -11.53 -0.85
C PRO A 85 12.74 -12.20 -1.06
N GLU A 86 13.82 -11.64 -0.51
CA GLU A 86 15.18 -12.15 -0.67
C GLU A 86 15.52 -13.21 0.39
N THR A 87 15.20 -12.92 1.65
CA THR A 87 15.58 -13.79 2.78
C THR A 87 14.48 -14.78 3.17
N GLY A 88 13.24 -14.53 2.73
CA GLY A 88 12.06 -15.31 3.11
C GLY A 88 11.64 -15.17 4.56
N LYS A 89 12.29 -14.29 5.34
CA LYS A 89 11.96 -14.02 6.75
C LYS A 89 10.76 -13.10 6.87
N MET A 90 10.10 -13.18 8.02
CA MET A 90 9.02 -12.27 8.38
C MET A 90 9.63 -11.00 8.99
N GLU A 91 9.17 -9.85 8.53
CA GLU A 91 9.57 -8.52 8.99
C GLU A 91 8.32 -7.73 9.42
N SER A 92 8.48 -6.81 10.36
CA SER A 92 7.38 -5.92 10.75
C SER A 92 7.25 -4.79 9.74
N VAL A 93 6.04 -4.49 9.28
CA VAL A 93 5.79 -3.41 8.30
C VAL A 93 6.05 -2.03 8.93
N HIS A 94 5.65 -1.88 10.19
CA HIS A 94 5.93 -0.68 11.00
C HIS A 94 6.89 -1.06 12.13
N HIS A 95 6.61 -0.63 13.36
CA HIS A 95 7.42 -0.98 14.52
C HIS A 95 7.11 -2.40 15.03
N PRO A 96 8.10 -3.17 15.54
CA PRO A 96 7.87 -4.49 16.15
C PRO A 96 7.06 -4.48 17.46
N PHE A 97 6.65 -3.30 17.96
CA PHE A 97 5.77 -3.16 19.14
C PHE A 97 4.33 -2.81 18.74
N THR A 98 4.02 -2.75 17.44
CA THR A 98 2.68 -2.45 16.95
C THR A 98 1.71 -3.57 17.30
N ALA A 99 0.53 -3.23 17.81
CA ALA A 99 -0.50 -4.20 18.16
C ALA A 99 -1.23 -4.75 16.91
N PRO A 100 -1.61 -6.05 16.90
CA PRO A 100 -2.52 -6.60 15.90
C PRO A 100 -3.92 -5.97 16.04
N HIS A 101 -4.67 -5.96 14.94
CA HIS A 101 -6.06 -5.53 14.97
C HIS A 101 -6.90 -6.50 15.82
N PRO A 102 -7.81 -6.00 16.70
CA PRO A 102 -8.60 -6.85 17.60
C PRO A 102 -9.42 -7.93 16.88
N ASP A 103 -9.93 -7.61 15.70
CA ASP A 103 -10.74 -8.53 14.89
C ASP A 103 -9.93 -9.71 14.33
N ASP A 104 -8.61 -9.54 14.21
CA ASP A 104 -7.70 -10.57 13.70
C ASP A 104 -7.03 -11.39 14.82
N MET A 105 -7.43 -11.18 16.08
CA MET A 105 -6.77 -11.81 17.24
C MET A 105 -6.88 -13.33 17.24
N GLU A 106 -8.04 -13.88 16.88
CA GLU A 106 -8.23 -15.34 16.81
C GLU A 106 -7.34 -15.94 15.71
N ASP A 107 -7.28 -15.29 14.55
CA ASP A 107 -6.42 -15.69 13.45
C ASP A 107 -4.94 -15.54 13.83
N PHE A 108 -4.55 -14.46 14.50
CA PHE A 108 -3.19 -14.19 14.94
C PHE A 108 -2.67 -15.28 15.89
N VAL A 109 -3.48 -15.67 16.89
CA VAL A 109 -3.10 -16.71 17.87
C VAL A 109 -2.95 -18.09 17.21
N ASN A 110 -3.76 -18.38 16.20
CA ASN A 110 -3.75 -19.65 15.49
C ASN A 110 -2.91 -19.64 14.21
N ALA A 111 -2.33 -18.49 13.85
CA ALA A 111 -1.70 -18.29 12.55
C ALA A 111 -0.43 -19.13 12.41
N LYS A 112 -0.32 -19.79 11.25
CA LYS A 112 0.97 -20.24 10.73
C LYS A 112 1.67 -19.07 10.05
N ALA A 113 2.98 -19.17 9.88
CA ALA A 113 3.82 -18.10 9.32
C ALA A 113 3.26 -17.49 8.01
N GLU A 114 2.65 -18.29 7.14
CA GLU A 114 2.07 -17.84 5.87
C GLU A 114 0.79 -17.00 6.01
N ASN A 115 0.04 -17.16 7.12
CA ASN A 115 -1.19 -16.43 7.39
C ASN A 115 -0.92 -15.09 8.10
N LEU A 116 0.26 -14.91 8.69
CA LEU A 116 0.62 -13.68 9.43
C LEU A 116 0.58 -12.42 8.56
N ILE A 117 0.76 -12.55 7.24
CA ILE A 117 0.72 -11.41 6.29
C ILE A 117 -0.70 -10.83 6.18
N LYS A 118 -1.73 -11.61 6.53
CA LYS A 118 -3.12 -11.17 6.50
C LYS A 118 -3.55 -10.46 7.79
N ILE A 119 -2.78 -10.60 8.86
CA ILE A 119 -3.07 -9.96 10.15
C ILE A 119 -2.84 -8.47 9.98
N LEU A 120 -3.88 -7.69 10.20
CA LEU A 120 -3.83 -6.24 10.19
C LEU A 120 -3.25 -5.72 11.50
N SER A 121 -2.66 -4.54 11.42
CA SER A 121 -2.11 -3.82 12.55
C SER A 121 -2.97 -2.63 12.91
N GLN A 122 -2.88 -2.21 14.17
CA GLN A 122 -3.42 -0.92 14.62
C GLN A 122 -2.42 0.22 14.36
N ALA A 123 -1.84 0.25 13.15
CA ALA A 123 -1.01 1.35 12.66
C ALA A 123 -1.83 2.27 11.77
N TYR A 124 -1.44 3.55 11.72
CA TYR A 124 -2.12 4.57 10.94
C TYR A 124 -1.15 5.65 10.50
N ASP A 125 -1.36 6.14 9.28
CA ASP A 125 -0.61 7.26 8.69
C ASP A 125 -1.55 8.38 8.27
N LEU A 126 -1.18 9.62 8.60
CA LEU A 126 -1.81 10.82 8.09
C LEU A 126 -1.07 11.29 6.85
N VAL A 127 -1.80 11.36 5.73
CA VAL A 127 -1.26 11.82 4.45
C VAL A 127 -1.92 13.13 4.07
N LEU A 128 -1.11 14.14 3.76
CA LEU A 128 -1.52 15.43 3.21
C LEU A 128 -1.02 15.54 1.77
N ASN A 129 -1.95 15.65 0.82
CA ASN A 129 -1.63 15.88 -0.60
C ASN A 129 -0.58 14.89 -1.17
N GLY A 130 -0.64 13.62 -0.72
CA GLY A 130 0.27 12.56 -1.14
C GLY A 130 1.63 12.55 -0.44
N GLN A 131 1.81 13.32 0.63
CA GLN A 131 2.97 13.27 1.51
C GLN A 131 2.53 12.78 2.88
N GLU A 132 3.24 11.81 3.44
CA GLU A 132 3.07 11.43 4.84
C GLU A 132 3.50 12.61 5.73
N VAL A 133 2.63 13.02 6.65
CA VAL A 133 2.90 14.13 7.58
C VAL A 133 2.97 13.68 9.04
N GLY A 134 2.67 12.42 9.29
CA GLY A 134 2.82 11.79 10.59
C GLY A 134 2.13 10.44 10.61
N GLY A 135 2.51 9.61 11.57
CA GLY A 135 1.95 8.28 11.75
C GLY A 135 2.09 7.82 13.18
N GLY A 136 1.51 6.67 13.47
CA GLY A 136 1.55 6.08 14.79
C GLY A 136 1.00 4.67 14.80
N CYS A 137 1.05 4.06 15.98
CA CYS A 137 0.42 2.77 16.21
C CYS A 137 0.01 2.60 17.66
N MET A 138 -1.00 1.75 17.86
CA MET A 138 -1.26 1.18 19.18
C MET A 138 -0.14 0.19 19.51
N ARG A 139 0.35 0.24 20.75
CA ARG A 139 1.45 -0.61 21.20
C ARG A 139 0.92 -1.87 21.86
N ILE A 140 1.60 -2.99 21.62
CA ILE A 140 1.41 -4.22 22.39
C ILE A 140 1.80 -3.91 23.84
N HIS A 141 0.86 -4.14 24.74
CA HIS A 141 1.05 -3.97 26.19
C HIS A 141 1.06 -5.31 26.93
N ASP A 142 0.69 -6.40 26.25
CA ASP A 142 0.80 -7.76 26.78
C ASP A 142 2.23 -8.29 26.60
N ARG A 143 2.85 -8.67 27.70
CA ARG A 143 4.25 -9.11 27.71
C ARG A 143 4.45 -10.38 26.88
N ASP A 144 3.56 -11.35 27.04
CA ASP A 144 3.71 -12.66 26.42
C ASP A 144 3.52 -12.56 24.89
N MET A 145 2.56 -11.75 24.45
CA MET A 145 2.39 -11.38 23.04
C MET A 145 3.62 -10.69 22.48
N GLN A 146 4.19 -9.73 23.20
CA GLN A 146 5.38 -9.02 22.71
C GLN A 146 6.59 -9.97 22.56
N HIS A 147 6.80 -10.87 23.52
CA HIS A 147 7.83 -11.91 23.41
C HIS A 147 7.56 -12.84 22.21
N PHE A 148 6.31 -13.27 22.03
CA PHE A 148 5.92 -14.08 20.88
C PHE A 148 6.23 -13.38 19.54
N VAL A 149 5.89 -12.10 19.40
CA VAL A 149 6.18 -11.32 18.19
C VAL A 149 7.69 -11.19 17.95
N LEU A 150 8.47 -10.79 18.96
CA LEU A 150 9.90 -10.55 18.78
C LEU A 150 10.69 -11.83 18.53
N GLU A 151 10.42 -12.89 19.29
CA GLU A 151 11.24 -14.10 19.28
C GLU A 151 10.74 -15.14 18.29
N GLN A 152 9.43 -15.40 18.27
CA GLN A 152 8.86 -16.50 17.48
C GLN A 152 8.56 -16.07 16.04
N ILE A 153 8.02 -14.85 15.84
CA ILE A 153 7.68 -14.34 14.52
C ILE A 153 8.90 -13.67 13.85
N LEU A 154 9.39 -12.59 14.46
CA LEU A 154 10.44 -11.74 13.87
C LEU A 154 11.85 -12.30 14.07
N LYS A 155 12.02 -13.23 15.02
CA LYS A 155 13.31 -13.88 15.34
C LYS A 155 14.42 -12.88 15.62
N ILE A 156 14.10 -11.79 16.30
CA ILE A 156 15.06 -10.73 16.65
C ILE A 156 15.95 -11.22 17.79
N PRO A 157 17.29 -11.20 17.64
CA PRO A 157 18.19 -11.58 18.72
C PRO A 157 18.04 -10.65 19.93
N HIS A 158 18.14 -11.21 21.14
CA HIS A 158 17.99 -10.45 22.39
C HIS A 158 18.98 -9.27 22.52
N GLU A 159 20.19 -9.43 21.99
CA GLU A 159 21.21 -8.36 21.95
C GLU A 159 20.73 -7.12 21.18
N HIS A 160 19.90 -7.34 20.16
CA HIS A 160 19.34 -6.27 19.34
C HIS A 160 18.10 -5.64 19.98
N LEU A 161 17.54 -6.20 21.06
CA LEU A 161 16.38 -5.62 21.73
C LEU A 161 16.76 -4.47 22.68
N VAL A 162 18.02 -4.38 23.09
CA VAL A 162 18.49 -3.37 24.07
C VAL A 162 18.22 -1.94 23.60
N HIS A 163 18.48 -1.63 22.32
CA HIS A 163 18.20 -0.31 21.76
C HIS A 163 16.70 -0.03 21.56
N LEU A 164 15.91 -1.07 21.28
CA LEU A 164 14.45 -0.97 21.12
C LEU A 164 13.73 -0.66 22.44
N PHE A 165 14.30 -1.05 23.58
CA PHE A 165 13.80 -0.68 24.91
C PHE A 165 14.31 0.69 25.40
N SER A 166 15.28 1.30 24.71
CA SER A 166 15.85 2.60 25.09
C SER A 166 15.46 3.75 24.14
N GLY A 167 14.82 3.46 23.01
CA GLY A 167 14.19 4.46 22.14
C GLY A 167 12.78 4.83 22.60
N GLY A 168 12.69 5.64 23.66
CA GLY A 168 11.42 6.05 24.25
C GLY A 168 11.56 7.16 25.28
N LEU A 169 12.21 8.27 24.89
CA LEU A 169 11.94 9.68 25.25
C LEU A 169 12.85 10.60 24.42
#